data_AF-A0A812PBU9-F1
#
_entry.id   AF-A0A812PBU9-F1
#
_cell.length_a   1.000
_cell.length_b   1.000
_cell.length_c   1.000
_cell.angle_alpha   90.00
_cell.angle_beta   90.00
_cell.angle_gamma   90.00
#
_symmetry.space_group_name_H-M   'P 1'
#
loop_
_entity.id
_entity.type
_entity.pdbx_description
1 polymer ?
#
loop_
_entity_poly.entity_id
_entity_poly.type
_entity_poly.pdbx_seq_one_letter_code
_entity_poly.pdbx_strand_id
1 'polypeptide(L)'
;MDYRRVEGKYQRYAFVMQLTLIGFLLLYFVSQAVLIVRHAETPPVETSMKKWFGAGKWMICEWDTLYGIGVGLPHDQSTPSFEHKQWETLTETVPVSKIPEEVNAIDGNPHNCSIIDLTAWKMPVPPLSFSLCNDAAKLVFIYVESGGIWERVRRQERSMFTQVKLTKRSHGDNSGFSTSFRDYFSASLSQEWTDPGFDFEYWCPNWIRFNTGGGGGRSALLVEIDEPLVMVTANLGVIPQLLSLFSSLGGYLTILSVLFTAVWVRKNPQSDVNITYEERTLFGCEAAPTAPTLVADQPRQSPSPPRSPPHDIPDRCPGVLPVAPPVALRNHSVPPGAVGRQSMPMPSPPWAQLKASE
;
A
#
# COMPACT_ATOMS: atom_id res chain seq x y z
N MET A 1 -30.40 -1.99 22.34
CA MET A 1 -31.02 -2.49 23.59
C MET A 1 -32.30 -1.72 23.86
N ASP A 2 -33.34 -2.41 24.30
CA ASP A 2 -34.60 -1.78 24.72
C ASP A 2 -34.74 -1.97 26.24
N TYR A 3 -34.29 -0.97 27.03
CA TYR A 3 -34.34 -1.03 28.50
C TYR A 3 -35.77 -1.21 29.03
N ARG A 4 -36.79 -0.92 28.21
CA ARG A 4 -38.22 -1.08 28.55
C ARG A 4 -38.61 -2.54 28.77
N ARG A 5 -37.82 -3.47 28.24
CA ARG A 5 -38.07 -4.91 28.35
C ARG A 5 -37.46 -5.54 29.61
N VAL A 6 -36.59 -4.81 30.31
CA VAL A 6 -35.98 -5.27 31.56
C VAL A 6 -37.03 -5.23 32.68
N GLU A 7 -36.99 -6.20 33.60
CA GLU A 7 -37.87 -6.25 34.78
C GLU A 7 -37.88 -4.91 35.54
N GLY A 8 -39.06 -4.44 35.95
CA GLY A 8 -39.28 -3.10 36.53
C GLY A 8 -38.31 -2.71 37.65
N LYS A 9 -37.97 -3.66 38.53
CA LYS A 9 -37.01 -3.48 39.64
C LYS A 9 -35.59 -3.12 39.18
N TYR A 10 -35.22 -3.45 37.96
CA TYR A 10 -33.89 -3.21 37.39
C TYR A 10 -33.85 -2.20 36.25
N GLN A 11 -35.00 -1.72 35.78
CA GLN A 11 -35.09 -0.78 34.66
C GLN A 11 -34.24 0.47 34.86
N ARG A 12 -34.15 1.00 36.08
CA ARG A 12 -33.32 2.17 36.39
C ARG A 12 -31.83 1.89 36.16
N TYR A 13 -31.33 0.74 36.62
CA TYR A 13 -29.93 0.35 36.43
C TYR A 13 -29.62 0.05 34.96
N ALA A 14 -30.53 -0.62 34.25
CA ALA A 14 -30.40 -0.87 32.82
C ALA A 14 -30.40 0.43 32.00
N PHE A 15 -31.25 1.40 32.35
CA PHE A 15 -31.28 2.71 31.72
C PHE A 15 -30.00 3.50 31.97
N VAL A 16 -29.50 3.54 33.22
CA VAL A 16 -28.23 4.21 33.55
C VAL A 16 -27.07 3.53 32.80
N MET A 17 -27.01 2.20 32.78
CA MET A 17 -26.00 1.48 32.01
C MET A 17 -26.08 1.82 30.52
N GLN A 18 -27.27 1.80 29.92
CA GLN A 18 -27.47 2.14 28.51
C GLN A 18 -27.05 3.59 28.20
N LEU A 19 -27.40 4.56 29.04
CA LEU A 19 -26.94 5.95 28.92
C LEU A 19 -25.42 6.05 29.01
N THR A 20 -24.80 5.35 29.96
CA THR A 20 -23.35 5.38 30.15
C THR A 20 -22.63 4.81 28.93
N LEU A 21 -23.13 3.68 28.40
CA LEU A 21 -22.58 3.04 27.21
C LEU A 21 -22.73 3.89 25.95
N ILE A 22 -23.89 4.52 25.75
CA ILE A 22 -24.10 5.47 24.63
C ILE A 22 -23.17 6.68 24.79
N GLY A 23 -22.99 7.18 26.02
CA GLY A 23 -22.06 8.27 26.32
C GLY A 23 -20.62 7.91 25.94
N PHE A 24 -20.13 6.73 26.32
CA PHE A 24 -18.81 6.25 25.92
C PHE A 24 -18.68 6.05 24.41
N LEU A 25 -19.71 5.55 23.75
CA LEU A 25 -19.73 5.40 22.29
C LEU A 25 -19.62 6.77 21.59
N LEU A 26 -20.38 7.77 22.04
CA LEU A 26 -20.33 9.13 21.50
C LEU A 26 -18.96 9.77 21.74
N LEU A 27 -18.40 9.61 22.95
CA LEU A 27 -17.07 10.12 23.27
C LEU A 27 -16.00 9.48 22.38
N TYR A 28 -16.07 8.16 22.18
CA TYR A 28 -15.18 7.43 21.28
C TYR A 28 -15.34 7.91 19.83
N PHE A 29 -16.57 8.04 19.33
CA PHE A 29 -16.85 8.54 17.98
C PHE A 29 -16.27 9.93 17.76
N VAL A 30 -16.51 10.88 18.68
CA VAL A 30 -15.98 12.24 18.60
C VAL A 30 -14.45 12.22 18.65
N SER A 31 -13.86 11.44 19.55
CA SER A 31 -12.40 11.30 19.65
C SER A 31 -11.80 10.80 18.34
N GLN A 32 -12.41 9.79 17.70
CA GLN A 32 -11.95 9.25 16.42
C GLN A 32 -12.18 10.23 15.27
N ALA A 33 -13.32 10.94 15.23
CA ALA A 33 -13.58 11.96 14.21
C ALA A 33 -12.54 13.10 14.29
N VAL A 34 -12.19 13.56 15.49
CA VAL A 34 -11.14 14.56 15.69
C VAL A 34 -9.78 14.04 15.22
N LEU A 35 -9.44 12.78 15.51
CA LEU A 35 -8.22 12.15 15.01
C LEU A 35 -8.19 12.09 13.48
N ILE A 36 -9.28 11.67 12.85
CA ILE A 36 -9.39 11.62 11.38
C ILE A 36 -9.24 13.01 10.75
N VAL A 37 -9.87 14.04 11.33
CA VAL A 37 -9.72 15.42 10.82
C VAL A 37 -8.29 15.91 10.98
N ARG A 38 -7.63 15.66 12.12
CA ARG A 38 -6.21 15.99 12.30
C ARG A 38 -5.31 15.21 11.34
N HIS A 39 -5.65 13.96 11.07
CA HIS A 39 -4.96 13.13 10.09
C HIS A 39 -5.27 13.50 8.64
N ALA A 40 -6.35 14.24 8.37
CA ALA A 40 -6.57 14.78 7.03
C ALA A 40 -5.54 15.87 6.70
N GLU A 41 -5.07 16.62 7.70
CA GLU A 41 -3.99 17.60 7.55
C GLU A 41 -2.60 16.92 7.47
N THR A 42 -2.41 15.83 8.22
CA THR A 42 -1.17 15.04 8.24
C THR A 42 -1.50 13.54 8.20
N PRO A 43 -1.65 12.96 6.99
CA PRO A 43 -2.07 11.58 6.85
C PRO A 43 -1.04 10.65 7.50
N PRO A 44 -1.47 9.64 8.28
CA PRO A 44 -0.56 8.66 8.83
C PRO A 44 0.10 7.91 7.67
N VAL A 45 1.39 7.67 7.82
CA VAL A 45 2.22 7.03 6.78
C VAL A 45 2.43 5.58 7.17
N GLU A 46 2.04 4.66 6.30
CA GLU A 46 2.43 3.26 6.38
C GLU A 46 3.79 3.09 5.72
N THR A 47 4.77 2.58 6.46
CA THR A 47 6.11 2.27 5.94
C THR A 47 6.29 0.77 5.83
N SER A 48 6.74 0.30 4.67
CA SER A 48 7.09 -1.10 4.45
C SER A 48 8.41 -1.20 3.70
N MET A 49 9.21 -2.21 4.03
CA MET A 49 10.44 -2.50 3.31
C MET A 49 10.14 -3.50 2.18
N LYS A 50 10.50 -3.17 0.94
CA LYS A 50 10.33 -4.05 -0.22
C LYS A 50 11.67 -4.30 -0.90
N LYS A 51 11.77 -5.40 -1.65
CA LYS A 51 12.97 -5.69 -2.44
C LYS A 51 13.18 -4.62 -3.52
N TRP A 52 14.41 -4.16 -3.68
CA TRP A 52 14.78 -3.24 -4.75
C TRP A 52 14.65 -3.92 -6.12
N PHE A 53 13.96 -3.25 -7.06
CA PHE A 53 13.85 -3.68 -8.46
C PHE A 53 14.18 -2.52 -9.42
N GLY A 54 15.00 -2.81 -10.44
CA GLY A 54 15.46 -1.86 -11.45
C GLY A 54 16.35 -0.73 -10.92
N ALA A 55 17.03 -0.02 -11.82
CA ALA A 55 17.84 1.16 -11.49
C ALA A 55 17.26 2.47 -12.05
N GLY A 56 16.01 2.44 -12.54
CA GLY A 56 15.33 3.61 -13.10
C GLY A 56 15.83 3.99 -14.49
N LYS A 57 15.43 5.17 -14.96
CA LYS A 57 15.91 5.74 -16.24
C LYS A 57 17.01 6.76 -15.99
N TRP A 58 18.04 6.70 -16.80
CA TRP A 58 19.19 7.58 -16.75
C TRP A 58 19.28 8.37 -18.04
N MET A 59 19.66 9.63 -17.94
CA MET A 59 19.84 10.50 -19.09
C MET A 59 21.22 11.14 -19.04
N ILE A 60 21.98 10.99 -20.11
CA ILE A 60 23.33 11.54 -20.27
C ILE A 60 23.25 12.61 -21.34
N CYS A 61 23.57 13.85 -20.97
CA CYS A 61 23.44 15.02 -21.82
C CYS A 61 24.77 15.76 -21.96
N GLU A 62 25.03 16.28 -23.15
CA GLU A 62 26.12 17.20 -23.41
C GLU A 62 25.66 18.34 -24.33
N TRP A 63 26.38 19.46 -24.33
CA TRP A 63 25.98 20.69 -25.03
C TRP A 63 26.20 20.63 -26.55
N ASP A 64 27.24 19.93 -27.00
CA ASP A 64 27.72 19.97 -28.38
C ASP A 64 27.45 18.64 -29.09
N THR A 65 28.27 17.62 -28.80
CA THR A 65 28.24 16.31 -29.42
C THR A 65 28.54 15.21 -28.40
N LEU A 66 27.56 14.34 -28.21
CA LEU A 66 27.71 13.05 -27.55
C LEU A 66 28.09 12.00 -28.60
N TYR A 67 29.34 11.52 -28.56
CA TYR A 67 29.87 10.56 -29.53
C TYR A 67 29.43 9.13 -29.24
N GLY A 68 29.21 8.81 -27.97
CA GLY A 68 28.71 7.50 -27.56
C GLY A 68 28.39 7.42 -26.08
N ILE A 69 27.64 6.38 -25.74
CA ILE A 69 27.36 5.99 -24.35
C ILE A 69 27.62 4.51 -24.17
N GLY A 70 28.02 4.14 -22.97
CA GLY A 70 28.28 2.75 -22.59
C GLY A 70 27.59 2.39 -21.29
N VAL A 71 27.21 1.12 -21.15
CA VAL A 71 26.68 0.58 -19.91
C VAL A 71 27.43 -0.70 -19.56
N GLY A 72 27.96 -0.76 -18.33
CA GLY A 72 28.43 -1.99 -17.71
C GLY A 72 27.47 -2.42 -16.61
N LEU A 73 26.90 -3.62 -16.74
CA LEU A 73 26.09 -4.24 -15.69
C LEU A 73 26.86 -5.45 -15.13
N PRO A 74 26.79 -5.71 -13.82
CA PRO A 74 27.45 -6.85 -13.21
C PRO A 74 26.70 -8.14 -13.61
N HIS A 75 27.44 -9.15 -14.05
CA HIS A 75 26.88 -10.43 -14.48
C HIS A 75 26.61 -11.39 -13.30
N ASP A 76 27.52 -11.42 -12.30
CA ASP A 76 27.52 -12.51 -11.32
C ASP A 76 27.04 -12.12 -9.91
N GLN A 77 26.29 -13.05 -9.29
CA GLN A 77 25.69 -12.95 -7.97
C GLN A 77 26.64 -13.36 -6.83
N SER A 78 27.82 -13.90 -7.13
CA SER A 78 28.50 -14.79 -6.18
C SER A 78 29.59 -14.18 -5.29
N THR A 79 30.13 -12.98 -5.51
CA THR A 79 31.12 -12.42 -4.57
C THR A 79 31.18 -10.88 -4.54
N PRO A 80 31.20 -10.26 -3.34
CA PRO A 80 31.39 -8.83 -3.13
C PRO A 80 32.88 -8.42 -3.14
N SER A 81 33.74 -9.12 -3.89
CA SER A 81 35.14 -8.70 -4.04
C SER A 81 35.25 -7.65 -5.15
N PHE A 82 35.77 -6.47 -4.78
CA PHE A 82 36.11 -5.39 -5.71
C PHE A 82 37.23 -5.78 -6.70
N GLU A 83 37.95 -6.87 -6.42
CA GLU A 83 39.00 -7.39 -7.28
C GLU A 83 38.38 -8.22 -8.41
N HIS A 84 38.30 -7.62 -9.60
CA HIS A 84 38.06 -8.28 -10.89
C HIS A 84 36.66 -8.89 -11.09
N LYS A 85 35.61 -8.07 -10.96
CA LYS A 85 34.34 -8.39 -11.64
C LYS A 85 34.57 -8.24 -13.15
N GLN A 86 34.63 -9.34 -13.88
CA GLN A 86 34.59 -9.32 -15.34
C GLN A 86 33.24 -8.70 -15.74
N TRP A 87 33.28 -7.51 -16.36
CA TRP A 87 32.12 -6.92 -17.01
C TRP A 87 31.92 -7.66 -18.32
N GLU A 88 31.09 -8.70 -18.32
CA GLU A 88 30.78 -9.43 -19.55
C GLU A 88 29.80 -8.65 -20.43
N THR A 89 29.95 -8.82 -21.74
CA THR A 89 29.05 -8.24 -22.74
C THR A 89 27.63 -8.72 -22.47
N LEU A 90 26.69 -7.79 -22.30
CA LEU A 90 25.32 -8.16 -22.03
C LEU A 90 24.72 -8.85 -23.26
N THR A 91 24.16 -10.02 -23.08
CA THR A 91 23.30 -10.66 -24.10
C THR A 91 21.93 -9.97 -24.17
N GLU A 92 21.52 -9.33 -23.08
CA GLU A 92 20.28 -8.55 -23.00
C GLU A 92 20.55 -7.10 -23.43
N THR A 93 19.98 -6.70 -24.58
CA THR A 93 20.13 -5.35 -25.11
C THR A 93 19.44 -4.35 -24.18
N VAL A 94 20.23 -3.57 -23.43
CA VAL A 94 19.69 -2.43 -22.69
C VAL A 94 19.09 -1.45 -23.70
N PRO A 95 17.79 -1.10 -23.59
CA PRO A 95 17.18 -0.16 -24.50
C PRO A 95 17.84 1.21 -24.31
N VAL A 96 18.60 1.61 -25.31
CA VAL A 96 19.22 2.92 -25.40
C VAL A 96 18.56 3.66 -26.54
N SER A 97 17.93 4.79 -26.22
CA SER A 97 17.30 5.66 -27.19
C SER A 97 17.97 7.01 -27.20
N LYS A 98 18.46 7.44 -28.36
CA LYS A 98 18.81 8.83 -28.60
C LYS A 98 17.51 9.63 -28.64
N ILE A 99 17.40 10.67 -27.82
CA ILE A 99 16.24 11.57 -27.89
C ILE A 99 16.54 12.62 -28.96
N PRO A 100 15.59 12.95 -29.86
CA PRO A 100 15.75 14.04 -30.82
C PRO A 100 16.09 15.38 -30.13
N GLU A 101 17.02 16.15 -30.68
CA GLU A 101 17.51 17.43 -30.12
C GLU A 101 16.39 18.43 -29.83
N GLU A 102 15.32 18.41 -30.64
CA GLU A 102 14.16 19.33 -30.52
C GLU A 102 13.31 19.11 -29.26
N VAL A 103 13.45 17.98 -28.58
CA VAL A 103 12.63 17.60 -27.40
C VAL A 103 13.37 17.84 -26.07
N ASN A 104 14.67 18.16 -26.11
CA ASN A 104 15.53 18.22 -24.93
C ASN A 104 15.95 19.64 -24.55
N ALA A 105 14.97 20.50 -24.26
CA ALA A 105 15.27 21.74 -23.56
C ALA A 105 15.38 21.46 -22.05
N ILE A 106 16.58 21.15 -21.54
CA ILE A 106 16.83 21.16 -20.09
C ILE A 106 17.16 22.60 -19.71
N ASP A 107 16.42 23.16 -18.77
CA ASP A 107 16.51 24.58 -18.39
C ASP A 107 16.36 25.54 -19.58
N GLY A 108 15.59 25.14 -20.61
CA GLY A 108 15.33 25.96 -21.80
C GLY A 108 16.43 25.92 -22.87
N ASN A 109 17.51 25.16 -22.67
CA ASN A 109 18.59 25.06 -23.65
C ASN A 109 18.64 23.70 -24.33
N PRO A 110 18.90 23.62 -25.64
CA PRO A 110 18.99 22.36 -26.35
C PRO A 110 20.22 21.57 -25.89
N HIS A 111 20.00 20.29 -25.56
CA HIS A 111 21.07 19.37 -25.19
C HIS A 111 21.03 18.09 -26.02
N ASN A 112 22.22 17.60 -26.36
CA ASN A 112 22.41 16.30 -26.97
C ASN A 112 22.35 15.21 -25.89
N CYS A 113 21.17 14.61 -25.72
CA CYS A 113 20.89 13.64 -24.66
C CYS A 113 20.61 12.23 -25.18
N SER A 114 21.02 11.24 -24.40
CA SER A 114 20.63 9.84 -24.59
C SER A 114 20.07 9.25 -23.31
N ILE A 115 19.03 8.43 -23.44
CA ILE A 115 18.40 7.73 -22.31
C ILE A 115 18.88 6.28 -22.27
N ILE A 116 19.18 5.83 -21.07
CA ILE A 116 19.46 4.45 -20.70
C ILE A 116 18.35 4.02 -19.74
N ASP A 117 17.48 3.11 -20.17
CA ASP A 117 16.38 2.63 -19.33
C ASP A 117 16.74 1.31 -18.63
N LEU A 118 16.99 1.40 -17.32
CA LEU A 118 17.27 0.28 -16.43
C LEU A 118 16.08 -0.06 -15.53
N THR A 119 14.87 0.39 -15.87
CA THR A 119 13.65 0.15 -15.08
C THR A 119 13.29 -1.33 -15.03
N ALA A 120 13.46 -2.03 -16.16
CA ALA A 120 13.16 -3.46 -16.27
C ALA A 120 14.36 -4.37 -15.93
N TRP A 121 15.51 -3.79 -15.58
CA TRP A 121 16.71 -4.58 -15.29
C TRP A 121 16.51 -5.47 -14.06
N LYS A 122 16.66 -6.78 -14.27
CA LYS A 122 16.65 -7.79 -13.20
C LYS A 122 17.96 -7.75 -12.43
N MET A 123 18.04 -6.76 -11.56
CA MET A 123 19.20 -6.50 -10.73
C MET A 123 19.57 -7.71 -9.86
N PRO A 124 20.87 -8.11 -9.81
CA PRO A 124 21.39 -9.06 -8.83
C PRO A 124 21.09 -8.65 -7.38
N VAL A 125 21.36 -9.52 -6.41
CA VAL A 125 21.18 -9.18 -4.99
C VAL A 125 22.27 -8.16 -4.58
N PRO A 126 21.90 -6.99 -4.02
CA PRO A 126 22.88 -6.04 -3.48
C PRO A 126 23.76 -6.63 -2.36
N PRO A 127 24.97 -6.10 -2.13
CA PRO A 127 25.54 -4.89 -2.74
C PRO A 127 26.01 -5.13 -4.17
N LEU A 128 25.75 -4.16 -5.06
CA LEU A 128 26.17 -4.23 -6.45
C LEU A 128 26.45 -2.86 -7.02
N SER A 129 27.12 -2.83 -8.17
CA SER A 129 27.44 -1.60 -8.87
C SER A 129 27.24 -1.78 -10.37
N PHE A 130 26.87 -0.71 -11.05
CA PHE A 130 26.82 -0.63 -12.51
C PHE A 130 27.51 0.65 -12.98
N SER A 131 28.02 0.66 -14.20
CA SER A 131 28.73 1.80 -14.77
C SER A 131 27.92 2.43 -15.91
N LEU A 132 27.95 3.75 -15.95
CA LEU A 132 27.45 4.57 -17.06
C LEU A 132 28.65 5.30 -17.66
N CYS A 133 29.02 4.96 -18.88
CA CYS A 133 30.10 5.62 -19.60
C CYS A 133 29.56 6.56 -20.67
N ASN A 134 30.36 7.57 -20.98
CA ASN A 134 30.10 8.50 -22.05
C ASN A 134 31.40 8.84 -22.79
N ASP A 135 31.25 9.17 -24.06
CA ASP A 135 32.28 9.73 -24.92
C ASP A 135 31.76 11.08 -25.42
N ALA A 136 32.34 12.17 -24.91
CA ALA A 136 31.82 13.50 -25.14
C ALA A 136 32.93 14.54 -25.38
N ALA A 137 32.60 15.55 -26.18
CA ALA A 137 33.54 16.61 -26.47
C ALA A 137 33.83 17.46 -25.24
N LYS A 138 32.90 17.75 -24.35
CA LYS A 138 33.19 18.65 -23.22
C LYS A 138 32.71 18.06 -21.91
N LEU A 139 31.62 18.63 -21.42
CA LEU A 139 31.12 18.47 -20.08
C LEU A 139 29.81 17.72 -20.16
N VAL A 140 29.71 16.63 -19.41
CA VAL A 140 28.54 15.77 -19.41
C VAL A 140 27.72 16.00 -18.15
N PHE A 141 26.41 16.06 -18.32
CA PHE A 141 25.44 16.09 -17.23
C PHE A 141 24.70 14.77 -17.21
N ILE A 142 24.68 14.14 -16.04
CA ILE A 142 24.00 12.87 -15.82
C ILE A 142 22.79 13.12 -14.93
N TYR A 143 21.64 12.64 -15.37
CA TYR A 143 20.35 12.76 -14.71
C TYR A 143 19.76 11.38 -14.46
N VAL A 144 18.90 11.30 -13.44
CA VAL A 144 18.06 10.13 -13.15
C VAL A 144 16.59 10.56 -13.09
N GLU A 145 15.68 9.75 -13.61
CA GLU A 145 14.24 10.00 -13.50
C GLU A 145 13.75 9.64 -12.09
N SER A 146 13.30 10.65 -11.35
CA SER A 146 12.87 10.58 -9.94
C SER A 146 11.47 11.19 -9.83
N GLY A 147 10.45 10.40 -9.48
CA GLY A 147 9.06 10.86 -9.37
C GLY A 147 8.40 11.33 -10.68
N GLY A 148 9.02 11.07 -11.84
CA GLY A 148 8.63 11.58 -13.16
C GLY A 148 9.30 12.90 -13.54
N ILE A 149 10.33 13.32 -12.81
CA ILE A 149 11.14 14.51 -13.09
C ILE A 149 12.60 14.06 -13.26
N TRP A 150 13.34 14.71 -14.15
CA TRP A 150 14.77 14.46 -14.30
C TRP A 150 15.55 15.25 -13.25
N GLU A 151 16.22 14.54 -12.35
CA GLU A 151 17.07 15.13 -11.32
C GLU A 151 18.55 14.98 -11.71
N ARG A 152 19.30 16.07 -11.65
CA ARG A 152 20.73 16.05 -11.98
C ARG A 152 21.51 15.33 -10.88
N VAL A 153 22.15 14.24 -11.24
CA VAL A 153 23.01 13.43 -10.36
C VAL A 153 24.41 14.01 -10.32
N ARG A 154 25.03 14.22 -11.49
CA ARG A 154 26.43 14.65 -11.56
C ARG A 154 26.74 15.46 -12.80
N ARG A 155 27.77 16.29 -12.67
CA ARG A 155 28.51 16.94 -13.75
C ARG A 155 29.86 16.24 -13.88
N GLN A 156 30.19 15.73 -15.06
CA GLN A 156 31.44 15.03 -15.34
C GLN A 156 32.28 15.78 -16.37
N GLU A 157 33.58 15.85 -16.10
CA GLU A 157 34.59 16.33 -17.02
C GLU A 157 35.23 15.17 -17.79
N ARG A 158 36.04 15.50 -18.79
CA ARG A 158 36.78 14.51 -19.59
C ARG A 158 37.72 13.69 -18.69
N SER A 159 37.82 12.39 -18.95
CA SER A 159 38.72 11.46 -18.23
C SER A 159 38.42 11.34 -16.73
N MET A 160 37.24 11.77 -16.32
CA MET A 160 36.80 11.69 -14.93
C MET A 160 36.13 10.35 -14.66
N PHE A 161 36.51 9.73 -13.56
CA PHE A 161 35.78 8.61 -12.99
C PHE A 161 35.13 9.05 -11.69
N THR A 162 33.82 8.84 -11.59
CA THR A 162 33.07 9.21 -10.39
C THR A 162 32.32 7.99 -9.87
N GLN A 163 32.32 7.81 -8.56
CA GLN A 163 31.54 6.80 -7.88
C GLN A 163 30.46 7.47 -7.04
N VAL A 164 29.21 7.06 -7.24
CA VAL A 164 28.05 7.56 -6.49
C VAL A 164 27.30 6.40 -5.85
N LYS A 165 26.76 6.63 -4.66
CA LYS A 165 25.84 5.71 -4.00
C LYS A 165 24.42 6.11 -4.34
N LEU A 166 23.66 5.18 -4.89
CA LEU A 166 22.27 5.35 -5.22
C LEU A 166 21.40 4.79 -4.10
N THR A 167 20.42 5.58 -3.70
CA THR A 167 19.39 5.19 -2.75
C THR A 167 18.03 5.39 -3.40
N LYS A 168 17.12 4.44 -3.17
CA LYS A 168 15.77 4.46 -3.75
C LYS A 168 14.73 4.48 -2.64
N ARG A 169 13.73 5.34 -2.80
CA ARG A 169 12.53 5.41 -1.96
C ARG A 169 11.32 5.32 -2.86
N SER A 170 10.24 4.71 -2.40
CA SER A 170 9.01 4.64 -3.19
C SER A 170 7.89 5.29 -2.41
N HIS A 171 7.21 6.25 -3.02
CA HIS A 171 6.13 7.00 -2.36
C HIS A 171 4.81 6.73 -3.08
N GLY A 172 3.78 6.35 -2.32
CA GLY A 172 2.41 6.22 -2.81
C GLY A 172 1.79 7.59 -3.08
N ASP A 173 0.65 7.63 -3.77
CA ASP A 173 -0.07 8.88 -3.94
C ASP A 173 -0.67 9.37 -2.60
N ASN A 174 -0.78 10.69 -2.45
CA ASN A 174 -1.36 11.34 -1.27
C ASN A 174 -2.88 11.14 -1.17
N SER A 175 -3.51 10.63 -2.23
CA SER A 175 -4.94 10.34 -2.28
C SER A 175 -5.37 9.18 -1.38
N GLY A 176 -4.43 8.36 -0.89
CA GLY A 176 -4.69 7.29 0.07
C GLY A 176 -5.44 6.06 -0.45
N PHE A 177 -5.70 6.02 -1.76
CA PHE A 177 -6.25 4.86 -2.47
C PHE A 177 -5.35 4.36 -3.58
N SER A 178 -4.33 5.13 -3.94
CA SER A 178 -3.54 4.74 -5.08
C SER A 178 -2.62 3.58 -4.71
N THR A 179 -2.77 2.50 -5.45
CA THR A 179 -1.80 1.40 -5.49
C THR A 179 -0.58 1.75 -6.34
N SER A 180 -0.59 2.91 -7.02
CA SER A 180 0.55 3.37 -7.80
C SER A 180 1.60 3.97 -6.89
N PHE A 181 2.79 3.40 -6.92
CA PHE A 181 3.96 3.97 -6.28
C PHE A 181 4.83 4.68 -7.31
N ARG A 182 5.45 5.77 -6.89
CA ARG A 182 6.49 6.45 -7.67
C ARG A 182 7.82 6.28 -6.98
N ASP A 183 8.83 5.96 -7.76
CA ASP A 183 10.19 5.81 -7.28
C ASP A 183 10.93 7.14 -7.31
N TYR A 184 11.63 7.42 -6.21
CA TYR A 184 12.47 8.58 -6.00
C TYR A 184 13.88 8.10 -5.76
N PHE A 185 14.82 8.70 -6.46
CA PHE A 185 16.23 8.34 -6.39
C PHE A 185 17.02 9.48 -5.75
N SER A 186 17.92 9.16 -4.84
CA SER A 186 18.92 10.09 -4.35
C SER A 186 20.31 9.50 -4.54
N ALA A 187 21.20 10.29 -5.14
CA ALA A 187 22.58 9.92 -5.36
C ALA A 187 23.50 10.77 -4.47
N SER A 188 24.44 10.13 -3.79
CA SER A 188 25.50 10.79 -3.02
C SER A 188 26.87 10.46 -3.59
N LEU A 189 27.76 11.45 -3.64
CA LEU A 189 29.13 11.25 -4.08
C LEU A 189 29.87 10.38 -3.06
N SER A 190 30.47 9.29 -3.53
CA SER A 190 31.32 8.40 -2.72
C SER A 190 32.79 8.75 -2.93
N GLN A 191 33.23 8.75 -4.19
CA GLN A 191 34.62 8.96 -4.55
C GLN A 191 34.73 9.57 -5.95
N GLU A 192 35.82 10.29 -6.20
CA GLU A 192 36.13 10.90 -7.49
C GLU A 192 37.63 10.80 -7.74
N TRP A 193 38.01 10.39 -8.95
CA TRP A 193 39.40 10.40 -9.36
C TRP A 193 39.52 10.65 -10.86
N THR A 194 40.71 11.09 -11.27
CA THR A 194 41.10 11.24 -12.67
C THR A 194 42.25 10.29 -12.91
N ASP A 195 42.06 9.31 -13.80
CA ASP A 195 43.11 8.38 -14.19
C ASP A 195 43.19 8.32 -15.72
N PRO A 196 44.27 8.82 -16.34
CA PRO A 196 44.44 8.74 -17.79
C PRO A 196 44.63 7.31 -18.30
N GLY A 197 44.95 6.34 -17.43
CA GLY A 197 45.09 4.92 -17.76
C GLY A 197 43.81 4.09 -17.59
N PHE A 198 42.67 4.74 -17.31
CA PHE A 198 41.42 4.04 -17.04
C PHE A 198 40.88 3.32 -18.29
N ASP A 199 40.73 1.99 -18.23
CA ASP A 199 40.20 1.19 -19.32
C ASP A 199 38.66 1.27 -19.37
N PHE A 200 38.13 2.28 -20.05
CA PHE A 200 36.69 2.46 -20.22
C PHE A 200 36.01 1.32 -21.01
N GLU A 201 36.75 0.55 -21.80
CA GLU A 201 36.19 -0.57 -22.56
C GLU A 201 35.96 -1.77 -21.64
N TYR A 202 36.85 -1.98 -20.67
CA TYR A 202 36.64 -2.94 -19.59
C TYR A 202 35.40 -2.60 -18.75
N TRP A 203 35.22 -1.34 -18.33
CA TRP A 203 34.11 -0.98 -17.43
C TRP A 203 32.76 -0.84 -18.13
N CYS A 204 32.74 -0.58 -19.43
CA CYS A 204 31.52 -0.44 -20.21
C CYS A 204 31.64 -1.22 -21.52
N PRO A 205 31.51 -2.56 -21.48
CA PRO A 205 31.69 -3.39 -22.68
C PRO A 205 30.62 -3.09 -23.75
N ASN A 206 29.44 -2.60 -23.35
CA ASN A 206 28.32 -2.34 -24.25
C ASN A 206 28.29 -0.86 -24.67
N TRP A 207 29.15 -0.49 -25.61
CA TRP A 207 29.16 0.84 -26.20
C TRP A 207 28.17 0.97 -27.37
N ILE A 208 27.41 2.05 -27.35
CA ILE A 208 26.63 2.53 -28.49
C ILE A 208 27.27 3.83 -28.95
N ARG A 209 27.82 3.80 -30.16
CA ARG A 209 28.43 4.98 -30.80
C ARG A 209 27.40 5.65 -31.69
N PHE A 210 27.21 6.95 -31.51
CA PHE A 210 26.31 7.76 -32.31
C PHE A 210 27.03 8.39 -33.51
N ASN A 211 28.30 8.76 -33.35
CA ASN A 211 29.09 9.42 -34.38
C ASN A 211 30.43 8.68 -34.60
N THR A 212 30.89 8.66 -35.84
CA THR A 212 32.10 7.91 -36.28
C THR A 212 33.38 8.75 -36.30
N GLY A 213 33.29 10.07 -36.10
CA GLY A 213 34.41 11.00 -36.21
C GLY A 213 34.93 11.47 -34.86
N GLY A 214 36.10 10.95 -34.44
CA GLY A 214 36.96 11.51 -33.39
C GLY A 214 36.38 11.46 -31.96
N GLY A 215 36.83 10.49 -31.17
CA GLY A 215 36.45 10.36 -29.76
C GLY A 215 36.75 11.63 -28.97
N GLY A 216 35.75 12.09 -28.21
CA GLY A 216 35.93 13.06 -27.16
C GLY A 216 36.66 12.46 -25.96
N GLY A 217 36.67 13.19 -24.84
CA GLY A 217 37.16 12.61 -23.59
C GLY A 217 36.13 11.61 -23.08
N ARG A 218 36.57 10.37 -22.82
CA ARG A 218 35.73 9.36 -22.17
C ARG A 218 35.64 9.64 -20.68
N SER A 219 34.47 9.43 -20.10
CA SER A 219 34.28 9.50 -18.64
C SER A 219 33.29 8.42 -18.21
N ALA A 220 33.32 8.06 -16.92
CA ALA A 220 32.46 7.02 -16.37
C ALA A 220 31.92 7.38 -14.99
N LEU A 221 30.66 7.01 -14.76
CA LEU A 221 29.98 7.08 -13.48
C LEU A 221 29.70 5.66 -13.00
N LEU A 222 30.38 5.23 -11.94
CA LEU A 222 30.05 4.02 -11.20
C LEU A 222 28.94 4.33 -10.21
N VAL A 223 27.84 3.60 -10.32
CA VAL A 223 26.68 3.73 -9.45
C VAL A 223 26.62 2.50 -8.56
N GLU A 224 26.76 2.70 -7.25
CA GLU A 224 26.68 1.67 -6.23
C GLU A 224 25.29 1.61 -5.59
N ILE A 225 24.80 0.40 -5.38
CA ILE A 225 23.55 0.11 -4.68
C ILE A 225 23.93 -0.79 -3.52
N ASP A 226 24.00 -0.19 -2.32
CA ASP A 226 24.42 -0.87 -1.09
C ASP A 226 23.28 -1.67 -0.46
N GLU A 227 22.05 -1.14 -0.51
CA GLU A 227 20.92 -1.69 0.22
C GLU A 227 19.98 -2.52 -0.68
N PRO A 228 19.62 -3.76 -0.28
CA PRO A 228 18.69 -4.61 -1.04
C PRO A 228 17.21 -4.21 -0.89
N LEU A 229 16.92 -3.22 -0.04
CA LEU A 229 15.57 -2.86 0.36
C LEU A 229 15.27 -1.40 0.01
N VAL A 230 14.03 -1.17 -0.40
CA VAL A 230 13.44 0.14 -0.68
C VAL A 230 12.40 0.39 0.38
N MET A 231 12.52 1.55 1.03
CA MET A 231 11.46 2.04 1.92
C MET A 231 10.29 2.53 1.07
N VAL A 232 9.14 1.89 1.25
CA VAL A 232 7.89 2.25 0.59
C VAL A 232 6.98 2.92 1.60
N THR A 233 6.63 4.17 1.32
CA THR A 233 5.78 5.01 2.17
C THR A 233 4.45 5.26 1.50
N ALA A 234 3.34 4.89 2.14
CA ALA A 234 1.99 5.13 1.67
C ALA A 234 1.24 6.02 2.66
N ASN A 235 0.65 7.11 2.18
CA ASN A 235 -0.20 7.95 3.01
C ASN A 235 -1.59 7.32 3.11
N LEU A 236 -2.07 7.08 4.32
CA LEU A 236 -3.41 6.56 4.55
C LEU A 236 -4.42 7.70 4.43
N GLY A 237 -5.30 7.61 3.43
CA GLY A 237 -6.35 8.61 3.21
C GLY A 237 -7.39 8.63 4.33
N VAL A 238 -8.33 9.58 4.24
CA VAL A 238 -9.43 9.74 5.21
C VAL A 238 -10.39 8.54 5.17
N ILE A 239 -10.68 8.00 3.98
CA ILE A 239 -11.69 6.94 3.82
C ILE A 239 -11.21 5.59 4.42
N PRO A 240 -9.96 5.10 4.23
CA PRO A 240 -9.48 3.92 4.94
C PRO A 240 -9.55 4.08 6.47
N GLN A 241 -9.31 5.30 6.97
CA GLN A 241 -9.48 5.62 8.40
C GLN A 241 -10.95 5.56 8.83
N LEU A 242 -11.88 6.05 8.00
CA LEU A 242 -13.33 5.92 8.24
C LEU A 242 -13.78 4.46 8.23
N LEU A 243 -13.28 3.63 7.32
CA LEU A 243 -13.58 2.19 7.29
C LEU A 243 -13.07 1.48 8.55
N SER A 244 -11.86 1.82 9.00
CA SER A 244 -11.31 1.33 10.27
C SER A 244 -12.22 1.73 11.46
N LEU A 245 -12.70 2.97 11.48
CA LEU A 245 -13.64 3.47 12.47
C LEU A 245 -14.98 2.72 12.45
N PHE A 246 -15.57 2.47 11.28
CA PHE A 246 -16.81 1.71 11.18
C PHE A 246 -16.63 0.26 11.67
N SER A 247 -15.51 -0.36 11.32
CA SER A 247 -15.17 -1.70 11.80
C SER A 247 -14.99 -1.72 13.33
N SER A 248 -14.32 -0.73 13.91
CA SER A 248 -14.11 -0.64 15.36
C SER A 248 -15.42 -0.38 16.12
N LEU A 249 -16.28 0.50 15.59
CA LEU A 249 -17.62 0.75 16.12
C LEU A 249 -18.49 -0.50 16.08
N GLY A 250 -18.48 -1.25 14.97
CA GLY A 250 -19.17 -2.53 14.85
C GLY A 250 -18.68 -3.56 15.88
N GLY A 251 -17.35 -3.67 16.05
CA GLY A 251 -16.74 -4.50 17.08
C GLY A 251 -17.15 -4.10 18.50
N TYR A 252 -17.14 -2.81 18.80
CA TYR A 252 -17.57 -2.27 20.10
C TYR A 252 -19.04 -2.58 20.38
N LEU A 253 -19.95 -2.36 19.41
CA LEU A 253 -21.37 -2.70 19.53
C LEU A 253 -21.60 -4.20 19.77
N THR A 254 -20.75 -5.04 19.17
CA THR A 254 -20.80 -6.50 19.37
C THR A 254 -20.40 -6.87 20.80
N ILE A 255 -19.30 -6.33 21.32
CA ILE A 255 -18.86 -6.54 22.70
C ILE A 255 -19.91 -6.07 23.70
N LEU A 256 -20.52 -4.91 23.47
CA LEU A 256 -21.62 -4.40 24.31
C LEU A 256 -22.82 -5.34 24.32
N SER A 257 -23.18 -5.88 23.16
CA SER A 257 -24.28 -6.83 23.04
C SER A 257 -23.98 -8.11 23.83
N VAL A 258 -22.77 -8.66 23.71
CA VAL A 258 -22.34 -9.87 24.44
C VAL A 258 -22.30 -9.63 25.95
N LEU A 259 -21.74 -8.51 26.43
CA LEU A 259 -21.69 -8.18 27.86
C LEU A 259 -23.08 -8.08 28.46
N PHE A 260 -24.01 -7.44 27.75
CA PHE A 260 -25.39 -7.35 28.21
C PHE A 260 -26.08 -8.70 28.23
N THR A 261 -25.92 -9.52 27.19
CA THR A 261 -26.44 -10.89 27.19
C THR A 261 -25.87 -11.69 28.36
N ALA A 262 -24.55 -11.60 28.61
CA ALA A 262 -23.92 -12.32 29.72
C ALA A 262 -24.41 -11.85 31.11
N VAL A 263 -24.61 -10.56 31.31
CA VAL A 263 -24.98 -9.98 32.62
C VAL A 263 -26.48 -10.08 32.90
N TRP A 264 -27.33 -9.85 31.90
CA TRP A 264 -28.78 -9.73 32.09
C TRP A 264 -29.55 -10.97 31.68
N VAL A 265 -29.22 -11.55 30.52
CA VAL A 265 -29.97 -12.68 29.95
C VAL A 265 -29.69 -13.96 30.72
N ARG A 266 -28.43 -14.25 31.05
CA ARG A 266 -28.04 -15.44 31.83
C ARG A 266 -28.46 -15.39 33.30
N LYS A 267 -28.56 -14.19 33.89
CA LYS A 267 -28.80 -14.03 35.33
C LYS A 267 -30.30 -13.97 35.68
N ASN A 268 -31.16 -13.70 34.70
CA ASN A 268 -32.62 -13.69 34.84
C ASN A 268 -33.25 -14.43 33.64
N PRO A 269 -33.16 -15.78 33.60
CA PRO A 269 -33.65 -16.59 32.47
C PRO A 269 -35.17 -16.48 32.26
N GLN A 270 -35.93 -16.08 33.28
CA GLN A 270 -37.37 -15.87 33.19
C GLN A 270 -37.78 -14.45 32.78
N SER A 271 -36.83 -13.54 32.54
CA SER A 271 -37.17 -12.19 32.13
C SER A 271 -37.67 -12.17 30.68
N ASP A 272 -38.66 -11.30 30.38
CA ASP A 272 -39.18 -11.08 29.02
C ASP A 272 -38.08 -10.76 27.99
N VAL A 273 -36.95 -10.22 28.46
CA VAL A 273 -35.74 -9.98 27.64
C VAL A 273 -35.13 -11.29 27.16
N ASN A 274 -34.97 -12.29 28.03
CA ASN A 274 -34.41 -13.59 27.63
C ASN A 274 -35.33 -14.29 26.64
N ILE A 275 -36.62 -14.33 26.94
CA ILE A 275 -37.65 -14.94 26.08
C ILE A 275 -37.63 -14.29 24.69
N THR A 276 -37.67 -12.95 24.60
CA THR A 276 -37.64 -12.30 23.29
C THR A 276 -36.29 -12.42 22.57
N TYR A 277 -35.19 -12.58 23.31
CA TYR A 277 -33.86 -12.76 22.72
C TYR A 277 -33.70 -14.17 22.16
N GLU A 278 -34.14 -15.19 22.89
CA GLU A 278 -34.24 -16.58 22.41
C GLU A 278 -35.14 -16.70 21.18
N GLU A 279 -36.32 -16.04 21.18
CA GLU A 279 -37.22 -15.96 20.03
C GLU A 279 -36.56 -15.33 18.79
N ARG A 280 -35.68 -14.34 18.98
CA ARG A 280 -35.03 -13.61 17.88
C ARG A 280 -33.70 -14.22 17.43
N THR A 281 -33.04 -15.00 18.28
CA THR A 281 -31.71 -15.55 18.00
C THR A 281 -31.72 -17.03 17.63
N LEU A 282 -32.89 -17.70 17.62
CA LEU A 282 -33.08 -19.09 17.19
C LEU A 282 -32.26 -20.16 17.97
N PHE A 283 -31.45 -19.77 18.94
CA PHE A 283 -30.59 -20.68 19.71
C PHE A 283 -31.33 -21.46 20.82
N GLY A 284 -32.62 -21.20 21.05
CA GLY A 284 -33.38 -21.72 22.20
C GLY A 284 -34.43 -22.81 21.90
N CYS A 285 -34.56 -23.29 20.67
CA CYS A 285 -35.37 -24.49 20.42
C CYS A 285 -34.52 -25.75 20.66
N GLU A 286 -34.24 -26.04 21.93
CA GLU A 286 -33.84 -27.39 22.30
C GLU A 286 -35.06 -28.27 21.99
N ALA A 287 -34.98 -29.05 20.91
CA ALA A 287 -36.03 -29.95 20.50
C ALA A 287 -36.35 -30.87 21.68
N ALA A 288 -37.48 -30.62 22.35
CA ALA A 288 -37.96 -31.51 23.39
C ALA A 288 -38.03 -32.92 22.77
N PRO A 289 -37.36 -33.93 23.36
CA PRO A 289 -37.40 -35.28 22.83
C PRO A 289 -38.86 -35.71 22.80
N THR A 290 -39.39 -35.87 21.60
CA THR A 290 -40.77 -36.29 21.37
C THR A 290 -40.93 -37.67 22.00
N ALA A 291 -41.59 -37.73 23.15
CA ALA A 291 -41.89 -39.00 23.79
C ALA A 291 -42.73 -39.84 22.82
N PRO A 292 -42.35 -41.11 22.52
CA PRO A 292 -43.10 -41.93 21.60
C PRO A 292 -44.50 -42.18 22.16
N THR A 293 -45.51 -41.68 21.44
CA THR A 293 -46.92 -41.91 21.74
C THR A 293 -47.22 -43.39 21.56
N LEU A 294 -47.27 -44.13 22.68
CA LEU A 294 -47.83 -45.47 22.72
C LEU A 294 -49.33 -45.39 22.40
N VAL A 295 -49.70 -46.01 21.29
CA VAL A 295 -51.07 -46.17 20.81
C VAL A 295 -51.89 -46.92 21.86
N ALA A 296 -53.01 -46.31 22.25
CA ALA A 296 -53.98 -46.87 23.18
C ALA A 296 -54.87 -47.92 22.50
N ASP A 297 -55.19 -48.98 23.24
CA ASP A 297 -56.37 -49.80 23.01
C ASP A 297 -57.29 -49.64 24.24
N GLN A 298 -58.50 -49.13 24.03
CA GLN A 298 -59.50 -48.86 25.06
C GLN A 298 -60.80 -49.59 24.72
N PRO A 299 -61.59 -50.02 25.72
CA PRO A 299 -63.01 -49.69 25.63
C PRO A 299 -63.68 -49.26 26.95
N ARG A 300 -64.41 -48.14 26.83
CA ARG A 300 -65.72 -47.76 27.41
C ARG A 300 -66.09 -48.18 28.85
N GLN A 301 -66.38 -47.17 29.69
CA GLN A 301 -67.67 -47.03 30.41
C GLN A 301 -67.85 -45.64 31.10
N SER A 302 -68.99 -45.00 30.76
CA SER A 302 -69.98 -44.18 31.52
C SER A 302 -69.65 -43.22 32.71
N PRO A 303 -70.55 -42.26 33.03
CA PRO A 303 -70.19 -40.86 33.32
C PRO A 303 -70.37 -40.39 34.78
N SER A 304 -69.70 -39.29 35.17
CA SER A 304 -70.10 -38.34 36.25
C SER A 304 -69.24 -37.04 36.22
N PRO A 305 -69.62 -35.94 36.93
CA PRO A 305 -69.64 -34.57 36.37
C PRO A 305 -68.56 -33.60 36.93
N PRO A 306 -68.74 -32.27 36.83
CA PRO A 306 -67.85 -31.35 36.11
C PRO A 306 -66.69 -30.80 36.96
N ARG A 307 -65.52 -30.61 36.34
CA ARG A 307 -64.44 -29.76 36.86
C ARG A 307 -63.90 -28.86 35.74
N SER A 308 -63.94 -27.57 36.03
CA SER A 308 -63.08 -26.44 35.67
C SER A 308 -62.25 -26.47 34.37
N PRO A 309 -62.09 -25.32 33.68
CA PRO A 309 -61.41 -25.27 32.38
C PRO A 309 -59.88 -25.34 32.56
N PRO A 310 -59.13 -25.94 31.61
CA PRO A 310 -57.73 -25.61 31.45
C PRO A 310 -57.59 -24.37 30.57
N HIS A 311 -56.70 -23.48 30.99
CA HIS A 311 -56.11 -22.46 30.13
C HIS A 311 -55.22 -23.16 29.10
N ASP A 312 -55.62 -23.12 27.83
CA ASP A 312 -54.74 -23.42 26.70
C ASP A 312 -53.68 -22.31 26.58
N ILE A 313 -52.41 -22.67 26.77
CA ILE A 313 -51.26 -21.89 26.31
C ILE A 313 -50.95 -22.41 24.89
N PRO A 314 -50.93 -21.56 23.85
CA PRO A 314 -50.65 -22.03 22.50
C PRO A 314 -49.17 -22.36 22.33
N ASP A 315 -48.88 -23.61 21.97
CA ASP A 315 -47.61 -24.02 21.35
C ASP A 315 -47.41 -23.22 20.06
N ARG A 316 -46.59 -22.17 20.12
CA ARG A 316 -46.14 -21.41 18.96
C ARG A 316 -44.62 -21.48 18.86
N CYS A 317 -44.12 -22.53 18.20
CA CYS A 317 -42.92 -22.38 17.39
C CYS A 317 -43.37 -22.07 15.95
N PRO A 318 -43.17 -20.84 15.43
CA PRO A 318 -43.43 -20.56 14.03
C PRO A 318 -42.46 -21.36 13.16
N GLY A 319 -43.01 -22.07 12.18
CA GLY A 319 -42.26 -22.96 11.29
C GLY A 319 -41.05 -22.27 10.65
N VAL A 320 -39.94 -22.99 10.67
CA VAL A 320 -38.68 -22.66 9.99
C VAL A 320 -38.97 -22.37 8.51
N LEU A 321 -38.74 -21.13 8.08
CA LEU A 321 -38.76 -20.76 6.66
C LEU A 321 -37.59 -21.44 5.94
N PRO A 322 -37.78 -22.01 4.74
CA PRO A 322 -36.70 -22.64 3.99
C PRO A 322 -35.65 -21.60 3.58
N VAL A 323 -34.38 -21.96 3.77
CA VAL A 323 -33.20 -21.20 3.39
C VAL A 323 -33.19 -21.03 1.86
N ALA A 324 -33.20 -19.79 1.39
CA ALA A 324 -33.03 -19.47 -0.03
C ALA A 324 -31.58 -19.77 -0.47
N PRO A 325 -31.36 -20.31 -1.68
CA PRO A 325 -30.02 -20.57 -2.19
C PRO A 325 -29.26 -19.26 -2.49
N PRO A 326 -27.91 -19.30 -2.46
CA PRO A 326 -27.09 -18.11 -2.65
C PRO A 326 -27.26 -17.54 -4.06
N VAL A 327 -27.54 -16.24 -4.11
CA VAL A 327 -27.58 -15.45 -5.34
C VAL A 327 -26.16 -15.25 -5.85
N ALA A 328 -25.89 -15.71 -7.08
CA ALA A 328 -24.64 -15.49 -7.77
C ALA A 328 -24.44 -13.98 -8.04
N LEU A 329 -23.31 -13.44 -7.58
CA LEU A 329 -22.90 -12.06 -7.84
C LEU A 329 -22.64 -11.86 -9.34
N ARG A 330 -23.45 -10.99 -9.95
CA ARG A 330 -23.31 -10.57 -11.34
C ARG A 330 -22.23 -9.49 -11.42
N ASN A 331 -21.16 -9.76 -12.16
CA ASN A 331 -20.13 -8.76 -12.47
C ASN A 331 -20.74 -7.59 -13.25
N HIS A 332 -20.69 -6.39 -12.66
CA HIS A 332 -20.96 -5.15 -13.37
C HIS A 332 -19.64 -4.53 -13.84
N SER A 333 -19.43 -4.57 -15.16
CA SER A 333 -18.42 -3.78 -15.87
C SER A 333 -18.81 -2.30 -15.85
N VAL A 334 -17.90 -1.43 -15.38
CA VAL A 334 -18.04 0.03 -15.44
C VAL A 334 -17.35 0.54 -16.72
N PRO A 335 -17.99 1.43 -17.51
CA PRO A 335 -17.40 1.97 -18.74
C PRO A 335 -16.37 3.09 -18.45
N PRO A 336 -15.43 3.35 -19.38
CA PRO A 336 -14.41 4.38 -19.21
C PRO A 336 -14.96 5.75 -19.66
N GLY A 337 -14.72 6.81 -18.88
CA GLY A 337 -15.14 8.16 -19.26
C GLY A 337 -14.58 9.27 -18.38
N ALA A 338 -13.50 9.89 -18.89
CA ALA A 338 -13.06 11.29 -18.71
C ALA A 338 -13.02 11.90 -17.29
N VAL A 339 -11.81 12.03 -16.74
CA VAL A 339 -11.51 12.98 -15.67
C VAL A 339 -10.52 14.02 -16.19
N GLY A 340 -10.99 15.25 -16.36
CA GLY A 340 -10.15 16.42 -16.61
C GLY A 340 -9.31 16.75 -15.38
N ARG A 341 -7.99 16.83 -15.55
CA ARG A 341 -7.05 17.27 -14.52
C ARG A 341 -7.02 18.80 -14.46
N GLN A 342 -7.54 19.37 -13.38
CA GLN A 342 -7.07 20.67 -12.90
C GLN A 342 -5.90 20.43 -11.96
N SER A 343 -4.73 20.95 -12.33
CA SER A 343 -3.52 20.95 -11.49
C SER A 343 -3.60 22.07 -10.46
N MET A 344 -3.74 21.72 -9.18
CA MET A 344 -3.42 22.64 -8.10
C MET A 344 -1.92 22.59 -7.79
N PRO A 345 -1.26 23.72 -7.48
CA PRO A 345 0.14 23.74 -7.07
C PRO A 345 0.29 23.06 -5.71
N MET A 346 1.22 22.12 -5.61
CA MET A 346 1.57 21.48 -4.34
C MET A 346 2.35 22.45 -3.44
N PRO A 347 2.03 22.53 -2.14
CA PRO A 347 2.90 23.20 -1.17
C PRO A 347 4.21 22.42 -1.01
N SER A 348 5.31 23.17 -0.93
CA SER A 348 6.66 22.63 -0.69
C SER A 348 6.71 21.86 0.63
N PRO A 349 7.36 20.70 0.69
CA PRO A 349 7.43 19.94 1.93
C PRO A 349 8.34 20.62 2.97
N PRO A 350 8.02 20.47 4.27
CA PRO A 350 8.67 21.20 5.37
C PRO A 350 10.16 20.86 5.60
N TRP A 351 10.68 19.78 5.00
CA TRP A 351 12.10 19.44 5.10
C TRP A 351 13.00 20.26 4.16
N ALA A 352 12.44 21.01 3.21
CA ALA A 352 13.20 21.89 2.33
C ALA A 352 13.80 23.13 3.03
N GLN A 353 13.42 23.40 4.29
CA GLN A 353 13.92 24.57 5.04
C GLN A 353 15.10 24.28 6.00
N LEU A 354 15.57 23.04 6.10
CA LEU A 354 16.63 22.66 7.05
C LEU A 354 18.06 22.64 6.45
N LYS A 355 18.28 23.22 5.27
CA LYS A 355 19.61 23.25 4.61
C LYS A 355 20.18 24.65 4.34
N ALA A 356 19.70 25.66 5.07
CA ALA A 356 20.23 27.03 4.97
C ALA A 356 20.81 27.51 6.30
N SER A 357 21.73 26.73 6.89
CA SER A 357 22.67 27.20 7.92
C SER A 357 23.73 26.14 8.17
N GLU A 358 24.70 26.01 7.25
CA GLU A 358 26.06 25.54 7.52
C GLU A 358 26.98 25.89 6.36
#